data_AF-A0A2D6DU14-F1
#
_entry.id   AF-A0A2D6DU14-F1
#
_cell.length_a   1.000
_cell.length_b   1.000
_cell.length_c   1.000
_cell.angle_alpha   90.00
_cell.angle_beta   90.00
_cell.angle_gamma   90.00
#
_symmetry.space_group_name_H-M   'P 1'
#
loop_
_entity.id
_entity.type
_entity.pdbx_description
1 polymer ?
#
loop_
_entity_poly.entity_id
_entity_poly.type
_entity_poly.pdbx_seq_one_letter_code
_entity_poly.pdbx_strand_id
1 'polypeptide(L)'
;MEEIFRLPIWAWGMFAIGACIGSYLNVVIYRWPREGMSVTTPSRSFCPGCRVEIPWYRNIPLFTWLVQRGKCASCEARISIRYPFVELVTAVLFLGGWIVFVVDRTPASPVAALLVAALSVLLVAIAWIDADLMVVPVDFCWWGMGIGVVGVCIDPTLVTLAGMPDSIRWWEGGARAVAGIAAGWGGLSLVVYLGKKLMGIKRLQFPDAAEWHLREPESEAEQLSFVIKSSQGDPREGGHTDDIYPWGDLFFRDYDRLEIEGHGLRIDGKPVKAKTLVISRETVEAGGKTYSIEELKSLSGKATKVAVPREAMGDGDPPLLGLIGAFIGWQGVAFSLFGACIFAILWALPARVGFGRQLPFGPFLALGGAAWIFGGWSLWEWYFGSLIHLGPVGR
;
A
#
# COMPACT_ATOMS: atom_id res chain seq x y z
N MET A 1 -9.06 -18.84 -26.78
CA MET A 1 -9.87 -17.65 -27.11
C MET A 1 -11.30 -18.01 -27.50
N GLU A 2 -11.51 -19.07 -28.29
CA GLU A 2 -12.87 -19.56 -28.64
C GLU A 2 -13.72 -20.01 -27.43
N GLU A 3 -13.11 -20.52 -26.35
CA GLU A 3 -13.87 -20.94 -25.16
C GLU A 3 -14.44 -19.77 -24.34
N ILE A 4 -13.79 -18.60 -24.36
CA ILE A 4 -14.25 -17.41 -23.61
C ILE A 4 -15.58 -16.91 -24.20
N PHE A 5 -15.74 -16.96 -25.52
CA PHE A 5 -16.99 -16.57 -26.17
C PHE A 5 -18.10 -17.62 -26.06
N ARG A 6 -17.80 -18.84 -25.57
CA ARG A 6 -18.78 -19.88 -25.25
C ARG A 6 -19.29 -19.80 -23.81
N LEU A 7 -18.75 -18.88 -23.01
CA LEU A 7 -19.24 -18.65 -21.66
C LEU A 7 -20.74 -18.30 -21.71
N PRO A 8 -21.54 -18.87 -20.79
CA PRO A 8 -22.96 -18.59 -20.75
C PRO A 8 -23.21 -17.11 -20.50
N ILE A 9 -24.33 -16.58 -21.03
CA ILE A 9 -24.64 -15.15 -20.99
C ILE A 9 -24.62 -14.55 -19.57
N TRP A 10 -24.94 -15.36 -18.55
CA TRP A 10 -24.88 -14.93 -17.15
C TRP A 10 -23.46 -14.66 -16.65
N ALA A 11 -22.43 -15.32 -17.20
CA ALA A 11 -21.04 -15.04 -16.84
C ALA A 11 -20.62 -13.65 -17.32
N TRP A 12 -21.04 -13.26 -18.53
CA TRP A 12 -20.86 -11.90 -19.04
C TRP A 12 -21.63 -10.85 -18.24
N GLY A 13 -22.74 -11.23 -17.60
CA GLY A 13 -23.42 -10.40 -16.61
C GLY A 13 -22.51 -9.99 -15.45
N MET A 14 -21.66 -10.90 -14.97
CA MET A 14 -20.70 -10.60 -13.89
C MET A 14 -19.59 -9.65 -14.34
N PHE A 15 -19.14 -9.74 -15.58
CA PHE A 15 -18.23 -8.77 -16.16
C PHE A 15 -18.85 -7.37 -16.20
N ALA A 16 -20.10 -7.25 -16.65
CA ALA A 16 -20.81 -5.98 -16.71
C ALA A 16 -21.03 -5.38 -15.30
N ILE A 17 -21.43 -6.20 -14.32
CA ILE A 17 -21.55 -5.78 -12.92
C ILE A 17 -20.20 -5.29 -12.37
N GLY A 18 -19.13 -6.04 -12.61
CA GLY A 18 -17.78 -5.65 -12.17
C GLY A 18 -17.31 -4.35 -12.83
N ALA A 19 -17.63 -4.11 -14.10
CA ALA A 19 -17.31 -2.86 -14.78
C ALA A 19 -18.08 -1.66 -14.18
N CYS A 20 -19.37 -1.83 -13.86
CA CYS A 20 -20.17 -0.82 -13.18
C CYS A 20 -19.63 -0.50 -11.78
N ILE A 21 -19.28 -1.53 -11.01
CA ILE A 21 -18.67 -1.36 -9.69
C ILE A 21 -17.30 -0.69 -9.80
N GLY A 22 -16.47 -1.08 -10.78
CA GLY A 22 -15.19 -0.41 -11.04
C GLY A 22 -15.36 1.07 -11.41
N SER A 23 -16.42 1.43 -12.10
CA SER A 23 -16.73 2.83 -12.40
C SER A 23 -17.08 3.61 -11.12
N TYR A 24 -17.83 2.99 -10.20
CA TYR A 24 -18.07 3.55 -8.87
C TYR A 24 -16.77 3.62 -8.03
N LEU A 25 -15.87 2.64 -8.13
CA LEU A 25 -14.59 2.68 -7.43
C LEU A 25 -13.73 3.87 -7.83
N ASN A 26 -13.78 4.32 -9.09
CA ASN A 26 -13.11 5.56 -9.49
C ASN A 26 -13.59 6.77 -8.68
N VAL A 27 -14.88 6.81 -8.30
CA VAL A 27 -15.45 7.84 -7.42
C VAL A 27 -14.91 7.69 -6.00
N VAL A 28 -14.88 6.46 -5.46
CA VAL A 28 -14.33 6.18 -4.12
C VAL A 28 -12.88 6.60 -4.03
N ILE A 29 -12.03 6.15 -4.97
CA ILE A 29 -10.60 6.46 -5.00
C ILE A 29 -10.36 7.98 -5.09
N TYR A 30 -11.18 8.69 -5.86
CA TYR A 30 -11.02 10.14 -6.01
C TYR A 30 -11.51 10.93 -4.79
N ARG A 31 -12.64 10.53 -4.17
CA ARG A 31 -13.32 11.32 -3.14
C ARG A 31 -12.90 10.98 -1.72
N TRP A 32 -12.68 9.70 -1.41
CA TRP A 32 -12.36 9.25 -0.05
C TRP A 32 -11.18 10.02 0.58
N PRO A 33 -10.07 10.26 -0.13
CA PRO A 33 -8.90 10.86 0.51
C PRO A 33 -8.96 12.38 0.64
N ARG A 34 -10.00 13.03 0.10
CA ARG A 34 -10.05 14.48 -0.03
C ARG A 34 -10.95 15.07 1.04
N GLU A 35 -10.39 16.00 1.81
CA GLU A 35 -11.14 16.72 2.83
C GLU A 35 -12.35 17.47 2.23
N GLY A 36 -13.48 17.42 2.94
CA GLY A 36 -14.71 18.12 2.57
C GLY A 36 -15.54 17.46 1.45
N MET A 37 -15.12 16.32 0.90
CA MET A 37 -15.94 15.52 -0.02
C MET A 37 -16.32 14.19 0.60
N SER A 38 -17.60 13.82 0.50
CA SER A 38 -18.04 12.48 0.85
C SER A 38 -18.18 11.63 -0.41
N VAL A 39 -18.15 10.30 -0.26
CA VAL A 39 -18.35 9.40 -1.40
C VAL A 39 -19.72 9.63 -2.05
N THR A 40 -20.75 9.91 -1.25
CA THR A 40 -22.14 10.09 -1.69
C THR A 40 -22.49 11.51 -2.11
N THR A 41 -21.66 12.51 -1.79
CA THR A 41 -21.94 13.93 -2.06
C THR A 41 -20.76 14.57 -2.81
N PRO A 42 -20.96 15.08 -4.03
CA PRO A 42 -22.23 15.19 -4.78
C PRO A 42 -22.73 13.85 -5.33
N SER A 43 -24.04 13.71 -5.50
CA SER A 43 -24.67 12.43 -5.89
C SER A 43 -24.31 11.94 -7.30
N ARG A 44 -23.91 12.85 -8.19
CA ARG A 44 -23.53 12.54 -9.57
C ARG A 44 -22.03 12.64 -9.80
N SER A 45 -21.54 11.86 -10.76
CA SER A 45 -20.17 11.96 -11.28
C SER A 45 -20.01 13.28 -12.02
N PHE A 46 -18.83 13.89 -11.94
CA PHE A 46 -18.52 15.17 -12.58
C PHE A 46 -17.12 15.17 -13.17
N CYS A 47 -16.87 16.03 -14.16
CA CYS A 47 -15.54 16.20 -14.73
C CYS A 47 -14.62 16.95 -13.74
N PRO A 48 -13.41 16.45 -13.42
CA PRO A 48 -12.51 17.12 -12.48
C PRO A 48 -11.99 18.49 -12.98
N GLY A 49 -12.01 18.73 -14.31
CA GLY A 49 -11.60 20.01 -14.91
C GLY A 49 -12.70 21.06 -14.88
N CYS A 50 -13.79 20.82 -15.63
CA CYS A 50 -14.87 21.80 -15.78
C CYS A 50 -16.01 21.65 -14.76
N ARG A 51 -15.98 20.63 -13.90
CA ARG A 51 -17.00 20.33 -12.86
C ARG A 51 -18.42 20.11 -13.39
N VAL A 52 -18.60 19.97 -14.71
CA VAL A 52 -19.90 19.61 -15.29
C VAL A 52 -20.29 18.20 -14.86
N GLU A 53 -21.56 18.02 -14.52
CA GLU A 53 -22.11 16.70 -14.23
C GLU A 53 -22.13 15.82 -15.48
N ILE A 54 -21.74 14.56 -15.31
CA ILE A 54 -21.71 13.58 -16.39
C ILE A 54 -23.05 12.84 -16.41
N PRO A 55 -23.83 12.93 -17.50
CA PRO A 55 -25.08 12.19 -17.60
C PRO A 55 -24.80 10.68 -17.69
N TRP A 56 -25.74 9.86 -17.20
CA TRP A 56 -25.54 8.41 -17.05
C TRP A 56 -25.11 7.68 -18.33
N TYR A 57 -25.62 8.08 -19.50
CA TYR A 57 -25.26 7.49 -20.80
C TYR A 57 -23.84 7.86 -21.27
N ARG A 58 -23.22 8.87 -20.66
CA ARG A 58 -21.80 9.22 -20.80
C ARG A 58 -20.97 8.71 -19.61
N ASN A 59 -21.53 7.79 -18.83
CA ASN A 59 -20.84 7.10 -17.75
C ASN A 59 -20.94 5.58 -17.91
N ILE A 60 -21.08 5.10 -19.16
CA ILE A 60 -21.04 3.67 -19.47
C ILE A 60 -19.58 3.20 -19.36
N PRO A 61 -19.26 2.29 -18.41
CA PRO A 61 -17.89 1.86 -18.14
C PRO A 61 -17.20 1.30 -19.40
N LEU A 62 -15.90 1.51 -19.53
CA LEU A 62 -15.00 1.12 -20.62
C LEU A 62 -15.31 1.80 -21.96
N PHE A 63 -16.57 1.72 -22.39
CA PHE A 63 -17.04 2.16 -23.69
C PHE A 63 -16.96 3.67 -23.83
N THR A 64 -17.38 4.42 -22.81
CA THR A 64 -17.47 5.87 -22.94
C THR A 64 -16.11 6.53 -23.14
N TRP A 65 -15.08 6.06 -22.42
CA TRP A 65 -13.72 6.59 -22.55
C TRP A 65 -13.16 6.33 -23.95
N LEU A 66 -13.41 5.15 -24.53
CA LEU A 66 -12.99 4.78 -25.88
C LEU A 66 -13.65 5.67 -26.94
N VAL A 67 -14.98 5.84 -26.86
CA VAL A 67 -15.74 6.67 -27.80
C VAL A 67 -15.32 8.14 -27.72
N GLN A 68 -15.09 8.66 -26.51
CA GLN A 68 -14.63 10.04 -26.30
C GLN A 68 -13.12 10.21 -26.50
N ARG A 69 -12.39 9.15 -26.88
CA ARG A 69 -10.93 9.15 -27.09
C ARG A 69 -10.15 9.72 -25.89
N GLY A 70 -10.60 9.40 -24.68
CA GLY A 70 -10.00 9.87 -23.43
C GLY A 70 -10.09 11.38 -23.20
N LYS A 71 -11.10 12.06 -23.74
CA LYS A 71 -11.35 13.49 -23.50
C LYS A 71 -12.73 13.72 -22.87
N CYS A 72 -12.86 14.79 -22.11
CA CYS A 72 -14.16 15.25 -21.63
C CYS A 72 -14.99 15.82 -22.78
N ALA A 73 -16.26 15.41 -22.91
CA ALA A 73 -17.18 15.93 -23.92
C ALA A 73 -17.48 17.44 -23.83
N SER A 74 -17.26 18.08 -22.67
CA SER A 74 -17.58 19.50 -22.47
C SER A 74 -16.36 20.43 -22.54
N CYS A 75 -15.23 20.03 -21.95
CA CYS A 75 -14.04 20.89 -21.88
C CYS A 75 -12.81 20.32 -22.59
N GLU A 76 -12.93 19.17 -23.25
CA GLU A 76 -11.84 18.45 -23.93
C GLU A 76 -10.62 18.08 -23.08
N ALA A 77 -10.67 18.33 -21.77
CA ALA A 77 -9.62 17.92 -20.85
C ALA A 77 -9.38 16.42 -20.93
N ARG A 78 -8.10 16.02 -20.89
CA ARG A 78 -7.71 14.61 -20.97
C ARG A 78 -8.15 13.87 -19.71
N ILE A 79 -8.86 12.76 -19.89
CA ILE A 79 -9.26 11.84 -18.83
C ILE A 79 -8.24 10.70 -18.79
N SER A 80 -7.64 10.50 -17.61
CA SER A 80 -6.59 9.48 -17.41
C SER A 80 -7.06 8.08 -17.80
N ILE A 81 -6.16 7.29 -18.39
CA ILE A 81 -6.37 5.86 -18.69
C ILE A 81 -6.64 5.02 -17.43
N ARG A 82 -6.28 5.55 -16.25
CA ARG A 82 -6.58 4.94 -14.96
C ARG A 82 -8.06 4.58 -14.81
N TYR A 83 -8.97 5.44 -15.29
CA TYR A 83 -10.41 5.23 -15.14
C TYR A 83 -10.92 3.95 -15.82
N PRO A 84 -10.76 3.77 -17.15
CA PRO A 84 -11.14 2.52 -17.80
C PRO A 84 -10.30 1.32 -17.34
N PHE A 85 -9.07 1.54 -16.85
CA PHE A 85 -8.26 0.45 -16.32
C PHE A 85 -8.83 -0.11 -15.01
N VAL A 86 -9.23 0.74 -14.07
CA VAL A 86 -9.92 0.33 -12.82
C VAL A 86 -11.21 -0.42 -13.14
N GLU A 87 -11.98 0.07 -14.11
CA GLU A 87 -13.21 -0.57 -14.60
C GLU A 87 -12.92 -1.97 -15.15
N LEU A 88 -11.88 -2.11 -15.98
CA LEU A 88 -11.53 -3.37 -16.63
C LEU A 88 -10.99 -4.38 -15.62
N VAL A 89 -10.08 -3.97 -14.74
CA VAL A 89 -9.51 -4.86 -13.71
C VAL A 89 -10.62 -5.40 -12.81
N THR A 90 -11.53 -4.53 -12.36
CA THR A 90 -12.67 -4.96 -11.52
C THR A 90 -13.58 -5.93 -12.28
N ALA A 91 -13.89 -5.64 -13.56
CA ALA A 91 -14.71 -6.51 -14.40
C ALA A 91 -14.07 -7.90 -14.60
N VAL A 92 -12.76 -7.96 -14.83
CA VAL A 92 -12.01 -9.20 -15.01
C VAL A 92 -11.95 -10.01 -13.72
N LEU A 93 -11.72 -9.37 -12.57
CA LEU A 93 -11.69 -10.05 -11.28
C LEU A 93 -13.06 -10.67 -10.93
N PHE A 94 -14.16 -9.96 -11.21
CA PHE A 94 -15.52 -10.46 -11.01
C PHE A 94 -15.82 -11.65 -11.92
N LEU A 95 -15.52 -11.52 -13.22
CA LEU A 95 -15.71 -12.59 -14.18
C LEU A 95 -14.86 -13.81 -13.82
N GLY A 96 -13.58 -13.61 -13.51
CA GLY A 96 -12.64 -14.66 -13.13
C GLY A 96 -13.10 -15.38 -11.87
N GLY A 97 -13.54 -14.66 -10.83
CA GLY A 97 -14.05 -15.27 -9.60
C GLY A 97 -15.28 -16.13 -9.87
N TRP A 98 -16.17 -15.65 -10.73
CA TRP A 98 -17.35 -16.42 -11.13
C TRP A 98 -17.00 -17.67 -11.93
N ILE A 99 -16.04 -17.58 -12.86
CA ILE A 99 -15.56 -18.73 -13.63
C ILE A 99 -14.96 -19.77 -12.67
N VAL A 100 -13.99 -19.37 -11.84
CA VAL A 100 -13.25 -20.28 -10.96
C VAL A 100 -14.16 -20.96 -9.94
N PHE A 101 -15.11 -20.24 -9.32
CA PHE A 101 -15.88 -20.78 -8.20
C PHE A 101 -17.28 -21.27 -8.57
N VAL A 102 -17.81 -20.94 -9.75
CA VAL A 102 -19.16 -21.34 -10.18
C VAL A 102 -19.14 -22.19 -11.46
N VAL A 103 -18.31 -21.85 -12.44
CA VAL A 103 -18.25 -22.57 -13.73
C VAL A 103 -17.36 -23.81 -13.62
N ASP A 104 -16.13 -23.62 -13.15
CA ASP A 104 -15.08 -24.64 -13.20
C ASP A 104 -15.05 -25.53 -11.94
N ARG A 105 -15.67 -25.07 -10.84
CA ARG A 105 -15.69 -25.80 -9.56
C ARG A 105 -16.95 -26.64 -9.40
N THR A 106 -16.76 -27.89 -8.97
CA THR A 106 -17.84 -28.80 -8.58
C THR A 106 -17.64 -29.31 -7.15
N PRO A 107 -18.57 -29.07 -6.20
CA PRO A 107 -19.81 -28.31 -6.35
C PRO A 107 -19.54 -26.80 -6.54
N ALA A 108 -20.43 -26.13 -7.27
CA ALA A 108 -20.37 -24.68 -7.45
C ALA A 108 -20.55 -23.96 -6.11
N SER A 109 -19.78 -22.90 -5.90
CA SER A 109 -19.78 -22.06 -4.70
C SER A 109 -20.00 -20.58 -5.06
N PRO A 110 -21.27 -20.18 -5.27
CA PRO A 110 -21.60 -18.77 -5.58
C PRO A 110 -21.24 -17.81 -4.45
N VAL A 111 -21.30 -18.26 -3.19
CA VAL A 111 -20.92 -17.43 -2.04
C VAL A 111 -19.43 -17.12 -2.07
N ALA A 112 -18.56 -18.09 -2.37
CA ALA A 112 -17.13 -17.80 -2.56
C ALA A 112 -16.89 -16.82 -3.71
N ALA A 113 -17.61 -16.94 -4.83
CA ALA A 113 -17.52 -15.98 -5.93
C ALA A 113 -17.91 -14.55 -5.50
N LEU A 114 -18.96 -14.40 -4.66
CA LEU A 114 -19.35 -13.11 -4.09
C LEU A 114 -18.32 -12.57 -3.08
N LEU A 115 -17.67 -13.44 -2.30
CA LEU A 115 -16.58 -13.05 -1.42
C LEU A 115 -15.35 -12.59 -2.20
N VAL A 116 -15.01 -13.25 -3.32
CA VAL A 116 -13.97 -12.80 -4.24
C VAL A 116 -14.33 -11.44 -4.84
N ALA A 117 -15.58 -11.22 -5.23
CA ALA A 117 -16.05 -9.93 -5.69
C ALA A 117 -15.90 -8.84 -4.62
N ALA A 118 -16.34 -9.10 -3.37
CA ALA A 118 -16.20 -8.17 -2.26
C ALA A 118 -14.72 -7.84 -1.94
N LEU A 119 -13.86 -8.87 -1.89
CA LEU A 119 -12.43 -8.69 -1.71
C LEU A 119 -11.82 -7.89 -2.87
N SER A 120 -12.21 -8.17 -4.12
CA SER A 120 -11.72 -7.45 -5.30
C SER A 120 -12.04 -5.96 -5.24
N VAL A 121 -13.24 -5.60 -4.78
CA VAL A 121 -13.64 -4.19 -4.56
C VAL A 121 -12.71 -3.51 -3.57
N LEU A 122 -12.44 -4.16 -2.43
CA LEU A 122 -11.57 -3.62 -1.39
C LEU A 122 -10.11 -3.51 -1.88
N LEU A 123 -9.58 -4.57 -2.50
CA LEU A 123 -8.21 -4.62 -2.99
C LEU A 123 -7.95 -3.59 -4.10
N VAL A 124 -8.86 -3.45 -5.06
CA VAL A 124 -8.73 -2.44 -6.13
C VAL A 124 -8.79 -1.04 -5.54
N ALA A 125 -9.72 -0.75 -4.64
CA ALA A 125 -9.82 0.56 -4.00
C ALA A 125 -8.54 0.90 -3.20
N ILE A 126 -8.11 -0.02 -2.33
CA ILE A 126 -6.92 0.17 -1.48
C ILE A 126 -5.67 0.32 -2.34
N ALA A 127 -5.46 -0.55 -3.35
CA ALA A 127 -4.30 -0.50 -4.22
C ALA A 127 -4.18 0.84 -4.95
N TRP A 128 -5.29 1.39 -5.47
CA TRP A 128 -5.22 2.67 -6.18
C TRP A 128 -5.11 3.88 -5.25
N ILE A 129 -5.73 3.85 -4.08
CA ILE A 129 -5.55 4.90 -3.07
C ILE A 129 -4.09 4.91 -2.59
N ASP A 130 -3.53 3.74 -2.31
CA ASP A 130 -2.12 3.60 -1.89
C ASP A 130 -1.15 3.97 -3.03
N ALA A 131 -1.42 3.57 -4.28
CA ALA A 131 -0.58 3.95 -5.41
C ALA A 131 -0.57 5.47 -5.67
N ASP A 132 -1.70 6.15 -5.45
CA ASP A 132 -1.83 7.59 -5.70
C ASP A 132 -1.29 8.43 -4.52
N LEU A 133 -1.42 7.93 -3.28
CA LEU A 133 -1.19 8.74 -2.06
C LEU A 133 -0.20 8.13 -1.06
N MET A 134 0.27 6.90 -1.27
CA MET A 134 1.10 6.13 -0.33
C MET A 134 0.46 5.99 1.06
N VAL A 135 -0.88 5.88 1.08
CA VAL A 135 -1.68 5.71 2.29
C VAL A 135 -2.68 4.57 2.07
N VAL A 136 -2.68 3.61 2.98
CA VAL A 136 -3.69 2.54 3.02
C VAL A 136 -4.87 2.99 3.89
N PRO A 137 -6.11 2.98 3.38
CA PRO A 137 -7.29 3.34 4.16
C PRO A 137 -7.65 2.22 5.15
N VAL A 138 -7.13 2.33 6.37
CA VAL A 138 -7.25 1.29 7.42
C VAL A 138 -8.72 0.96 7.76
N ASP A 139 -9.64 1.91 7.62
CA ASP A 139 -11.08 1.67 7.79
C ASP A 139 -11.60 0.59 6.83
N PHE A 140 -11.13 0.57 5.58
CA PHE A 140 -11.51 -0.45 4.60
C PHE A 140 -10.97 -1.82 5.03
N CYS A 141 -9.77 -1.84 5.64
CA CYS A 141 -9.19 -3.05 6.21
C CYS A 141 -10.07 -3.63 7.33
N TRP A 142 -10.57 -2.78 8.25
CA TRP A 142 -11.47 -3.21 9.34
C TRP A 142 -12.76 -3.83 8.83
N TRP A 143 -13.46 -3.12 7.95
CA TRP A 143 -14.69 -3.63 7.36
C TRP A 143 -14.46 -4.91 6.56
N GLY A 144 -13.36 -4.96 5.79
CA GLY A 144 -12.99 -6.14 5.04
C GLY A 144 -12.70 -7.35 5.91
N MET A 145 -11.98 -7.21 7.02
CA MET A 145 -11.76 -8.32 7.96
C MET A 145 -13.09 -8.87 8.50
N GLY A 146 -14.03 -8.00 8.87
CA GLY A 146 -15.36 -8.40 9.31
C GLY A 146 -16.14 -9.16 8.24
N ILE A 147 -16.15 -8.64 7.00
CA ILE A 147 -16.78 -9.30 5.84
C ILE A 147 -16.12 -10.67 5.58
N GLY A 148 -14.79 -10.74 5.64
CA GLY A 148 -14.03 -11.98 5.42
C GLY A 148 -14.39 -13.05 6.45
N VAL A 149 -14.36 -12.71 7.75
CA VAL A 149 -14.69 -13.67 8.82
C VAL A 149 -16.13 -14.18 8.70
N VAL A 150 -17.10 -13.28 8.53
CA VAL A 150 -18.51 -13.67 8.38
C VAL A 150 -18.72 -14.50 7.10
N GLY A 151 -18.13 -14.05 6.00
CA GLY A 151 -18.19 -14.73 4.71
C GLY A 151 -17.65 -16.14 4.76
N VAL A 152 -16.46 -16.32 5.34
CA VAL A 152 -15.80 -17.63 5.46
C VAL A 152 -16.53 -18.56 6.43
N CYS A 153 -17.25 -18.03 7.43
CA CYS A 153 -18.15 -18.85 8.24
C CYS A 153 -19.31 -19.42 7.41
N ILE A 154 -19.82 -18.67 6.43
CA ILE A 154 -20.90 -19.10 5.55
C ILE A 154 -20.38 -20.07 4.49
N ASP A 155 -19.25 -19.74 3.87
CA ASP A 155 -18.61 -20.54 2.84
C ASP A 155 -17.09 -20.56 3.01
N PRO A 156 -16.52 -21.67 3.53
CA PRO A 156 -15.10 -21.76 3.85
C PRO A 156 -14.19 -21.97 2.63
N THR A 157 -14.74 -22.02 1.41
CA THR A 157 -14.00 -22.39 0.19
C THR A 157 -12.70 -21.58 -0.01
N LEU A 158 -12.71 -20.28 0.32
CA LEU A 158 -11.53 -19.43 0.10
C LEU A 158 -10.37 -19.72 1.07
N VAL A 159 -10.64 -20.24 2.27
CA VAL A 159 -9.61 -20.64 3.24
C VAL A 159 -9.21 -22.12 3.13
N THR A 160 -9.85 -22.88 2.24
CA THR A 160 -9.55 -24.30 1.99
C THR A 160 -8.84 -24.54 0.65
N LEU A 161 -8.53 -23.49 -0.11
CA LEU A 161 -7.95 -23.59 -1.46
C LEU A 161 -6.71 -24.48 -1.56
N ALA A 162 -5.83 -24.50 -0.57
CA ALA A 162 -4.59 -25.29 -0.57
C ALA A 162 -4.76 -26.71 0.03
N GLY A 163 -5.73 -27.48 -0.49
CA GLY A 163 -5.75 -28.95 -0.31
C GLY A 163 -6.30 -29.43 1.04
N MET A 164 -7.09 -28.59 1.71
CA MET A 164 -7.78 -28.95 2.96
C MET A 164 -9.17 -29.54 2.65
N PRO A 165 -9.75 -30.38 3.53
CA PRO A 165 -11.00 -31.08 3.24
C PRO A 165 -12.10 -30.11 2.78
N ASP A 166 -12.79 -30.48 1.69
CA ASP A 166 -13.80 -29.65 1.02
C ASP A 166 -14.99 -29.26 1.92
N SER A 167 -15.22 -30.01 2.99
CA SER A 167 -16.24 -29.71 4.00
C SER A 167 -15.61 -29.55 5.38
N ILE A 168 -15.52 -28.31 5.84
CA ILE A 168 -15.21 -27.98 7.24
C ILE A 168 -16.44 -27.38 7.91
N ARG A 169 -16.47 -27.41 9.25
CA ARG A 169 -17.58 -26.79 10.00
C ARG A 169 -17.49 -25.27 9.87
N TRP A 170 -18.62 -24.57 9.92
CA TRP A 170 -18.67 -23.11 9.80
C TRP A 170 -17.71 -22.38 10.76
N TRP A 171 -17.61 -22.85 12.01
CA TRP A 171 -16.72 -22.25 13.03
C TRP A 171 -15.23 -22.55 12.75
N GLU A 172 -14.91 -23.65 12.07
CA GLU A 172 -13.55 -23.96 11.64
C GLU A 172 -13.12 -23.00 10.53
N GLY A 173 -14.05 -22.63 9.63
CA GLY A 173 -13.87 -21.54 8.67
C GLY A 173 -13.56 -20.22 9.37
N GLY A 174 -14.41 -19.82 10.33
CA GLY A 174 -14.19 -18.61 11.12
C GLY A 174 -12.85 -18.61 11.88
N ALA A 175 -12.49 -19.72 12.51
CA ALA A 175 -11.20 -19.88 13.20
C ALA A 175 -10.01 -19.71 12.24
N ARG A 176 -10.12 -20.21 11.00
CA ARG A 176 -9.09 -20.05 9.97
C ARG A 176 -8.99 -18.62 9.45
N ALA A 177 -10.11 -17.92 9.29
CA ALA A 177 -10.12 -16.50 8.96
C ALA A 177 -9.42 -15.69 10.05
N VAL A 178 -9.70 -15.95 11.33
CA VAL A 178 -9.02 -15.32 12.46
C VAL A 178 -7.54 -15.68 12.50
N ALA A 179 -7.17 -16.93 12.24
CA ALA A 179 -5.77 -17.33 12.11
C ALA A 179 -5.07 -16.60 10.95
N GLY A 180 -5.76 -16.38 9.82
CA GLY A 180 -5.29 -15.57 8.71
C GLY A 180 -5.09 -14.11 9.09
N ILE A 181 -6.03 -13.50 9.82
CA ILE A 181 -5.87 -12.13 10.37
C ILE A 181 -4.65 -12.06 11.30
N ALA A 182 -4.51 -13.02 12.22
CA ALA A 182 -3.39 -13.07 13.16
C ALA A 182 -2.05 -13.25 12.43
N ALA A 183 -1.98 -14.12 11.43
CA ALA A 183 -0.79 -14.33 10.62
C ALA A 183 -0.43 -13.10 9.77
N GLY A 184 -1.44 -12.45 9.17
CA GLY A 184 -1.25 -11.27 8.34
C GLY A 184 -0.95 -10.03 9.15
N TRP A 185 -1.93 -9.53 9.89
CA TRP A 185 -1.79 -8.31 10.67
C TRP A 185 -0.83 -8.50 11.84
N GLY A 186 -1.05 -9.52 12.67
CA GLY A 186 -0.19 -9.77 13.84
C GLY A 186 1.24 -10.11 13.44
N GLY A 187 1.41 -11.01 12.48
CA GLY A 187 2.72 -11.43 11.99
C GLY A 187 3.52 -10.28 11.38
N LEU A 188 2.92 -9.50 10.47
CA LEU A 188 3.63 -8.39 9.86
C LEU A 188 3.89 -7.25 10.86
N SER A 189 2.95 -6.95 11.77
CA SER A 189 3.16 -5.96 12.83
C SER A 189 4.32 -6.35 13.76
N LEU A 190 4.46 -7.65 14.07
CA LEU A 190 5.58 -8.14 14.86
C LEU A 190 6.91 -7.95 14.12
N VAL A 191 6.97 -8.29 12.84
CA VAL A 191 8.17 -8.08 12.01
C VAL A 191 8.53 -6.60 11.95
N VAL A 192 7.54 -5.73 11.74
CA VAL A 192 7.72 -4.27 11.72
C VAL A 192 8.22 -3.77 13.06
N TYR A 193 7.61 -4.19 14.16
CA TYR A 193 8.02 -3.80 15.51
C TYR A 193 9.45 -4.25 15.84
N LEU A 194 9.80 -5.50 15.52
CA LEU A 194 11.16 -6.02 15.70
C LEU A 194 12.16 -5.29 14.81
N GLY A 195 11.81 -5.02 13.55
CA GLY A 195 12.62 -4.25 12.62
C GLY A 195 12.88 -2.82 13.12
N LYS A 196 11.83 -2.15 13.62
CA LYS A 196 11.92 -0.84 14.28
C LYS A 196 12.87 -0.89 15.48
N LYS A 197 12.78 -1.93 16.32
CA LYS A 197 13.65 -2.09 17.50
C LYS A 197 15.12 -2.39 17.15
N LEU A 198 15.36 -3.15 16.08
CA LEU A 198 16.71 -3.58 15.69
C LEU A 198 17.43 -2.57 14.77
N MET A 199 16.71 -1.87 13.89
CA MET A 199 17.27 -1.07 12.79
C MET A 199 16.66 0.33 12.64
N GLY A 200 15.74 0.75 13.52
CA GLY A 200 14.99 2.01 13.39
C GLY A 200 15.78 3.31 13.58
N ILE A 201 17.12 3.23 13.70
CA ILE A 201 17.99 4.41 13.86
C ILE A 201 19.17 4.28 12.90
N LYS A 202 19.25 5.17 11.91
CA LYS A 202 20.45 5.34 11.06
C LYS A 202 21.45 6.19 11.82
N ARG A 203 22.53 5.58 12.29
CA ARG A 203 23.65 6.31 12.92
C ARG A 203 24.67 6.70 11.85
N LEU A 204 24.78 7.99 11.57
CA LEU A 204 25.80 8.58 10.71
C LEU A 204 26.95 9.07 11.59
N GLN A 205 28.17 8.76 11.20
CA GLN A 205 29.38 9.24 11.87
C GLN A 205 30.30 9.88 10.84
N PHE A 206 30.71 11.10 11.13
CA PHE A 206 31.51 11.92 10.22
C PHE A 206 32.92 12.11 10.81
N PRO A 207 33.98 11.68 10.10
CA PRO A 207 35.36 11.90 10.53
C PRO A 207 35.67 13.40 10.65
N ASP A 208 35.25 14.17 9.65
CA ASP A 208 35.26 15.63 9.63
C ASP A 208 33.85 16.14 9.88
N ALA A 209 33.70 17.11 10.80
CA ALA A 209 32.37 17.56 11.21
C ALA A 209 31.59 18.15 10.02
N ALA A 210 30.49 17.49 9.66
CA ALA A 210 29.63 17.83 8.54
C ALA A 210 28.72 19.01 8.88
N GLU A 211 28.58 19.97 7.97
CA GLU A 211 27.65 21.08 8.12
C GLU A 211 26.21 20.61 7.92
N TRP A 212 25.32 21.06 8.79
CA TRP A 212 23.88 20.80 8.68
C TRP A 212 23.08 22.05 9.03
N HIS A 213 21.86 22.12 8.49
CA HIS A 213 20.90 23.18 8.76
C HIS A 213 19.47 22.70 8.53
N LEU A 214 18.51 23.42 9.10
CA LEU A 214 17.10 23.29 8.70
C LEU A 214 16.83 24.19 7.50
N ARG A 215 16.23 23.61 6.45
CA ARG A 215 15.76 24.33 5.26
C ARG A 215 14.26 24.54 5.37
N GLU A 216 13.86 25.81 5.42
CA GLU A 216 12.45 26.22 5.37
C GLU A 216 11.85 25.93 3.99
N PRO A 217 10.55 25.59 3.92
CA PRO A 217 9.87 25.33 2.66
C PRO A 217 9.67 26.64 1.86
N GLU A 218 9.99 26.61 0.57
CA GLU A 218 9.81 27.79 -0.31
C GLU A 218 8.41 27.88 -0.92
N SER A 219 7.64 26.80 -0.86
CA SER A 219 6.25 26.72 -1.35
C SER A 219 5.36 25.91 -0.40
N GLU A 220 4.03 26.07 -0.50
CA GLU A 220 3.06 25.29 0.29
C GLU A 220 3.12 23.77 0.03
N ALA A 221 3.78 23.34 -1.05
CA ALA A 221 3.97 21.93 -1.37
C ALA A 221 5.23 21.33 -0.72
N GLU A 222 6.13 22.17 -0.20
CA GLU A 222 7.37 21.72 0.45
C GLU A 222 7.20 21.68 1.97
N GLN A 223 7.90 20.75 2.60
CA GLN A 223 7.97 20.64 4.06
C GLN A 223 9.32 21.16 4.54
N LEU A 224 9.39 21.54 5.82
CA LEU A 224 10.66 21.74 6.52
C LEU A 224 11.55 20.50 6.30
N SER A 225 12.85 20.71 6.11
CA SER A 225 13.77 19.58 5.91
C SER A 225 15.07 19.76 6.67
N PHE A 226 15.59 18.66 7.20
CA PHE A 226 16.94 18.60 7.76
C PHE A 226 17.91 18.26 6.64
N VAL A 227 18.89 19.14 6.43
CA VAL A 227 19.89 18.99 5.38
C VAL A 227 21.27 18.83 6.01
N ILE A 228 21.98 17.77 5.65
CA ILE A 228 23.37 17.54 6.07
C ILE A 228 24.28 17.30 4.87
N LYS A 229 25.40 18.01 4.83
CA LYS A 229 26.41 17.84 3.77
C LYS A 229 27.16 16.54 4.00
N SER A 230 26.87 15.50 3.22
CA SER A 230 27.63 14.24 3.27
C SER A 230 28.89 14.35 2.41
N SER A 231 30.03 13.92 2.96
CA SER A 231 31.26 13.69 2.19
C SER A 231 31.29 12.31 1.51
N GLN A 232 30.32 11.45 1.80
CA GLN A 232 30.13 10.15 1.14
C GLN A 232 29.11 10.30 0.00
N GLY A 233 29.55 10.89 -1.12
CA GLY A 233 28.82 10.78 -2.38
C GLY A 233 29.03 9.41 -3.02
N ASP A 234 28.04 8.93 -3.79
CA ASP A 234 28.22 7.80 -4.71
C ASP A 234 29.41 8.13 -5.65
N PRO A 235 30.45 7.29 -5.74
CA PRO A 235 31.59 7.50 -6.64
C PRO A 235 31.20 7.71 -8.11
N ARG A 236 29.96 7.37 -8.50
CA ARG A 236 29.46 7.48 -9.87
C ARG A 236 28.85 8.83 -10.23
N GLU A 237 28.50 9.68 -9.26
CA GLU A 237 27.75 10.93 -9.53
C GLU A 237 28.54 12.24 -9.35
N GLY A 238 29.82 12.18 -8.98
CA GLY A 238 30.73 13.33 -9.14
C GLY A 238 30.20 14.67 -8.61
N GLY A 239 29.89 14.75 -7.32
CA GLY A 239 29.48 16.00 -6.67
C GLY A 239 29.14 15.79 -5.20
N HIS A 240 29.34 16.83 -4.37
CA HIS A 240 28.83 16.84 -3.00
C HIS A 240 27.30 16.76 -3.04
N THR A 241 26.73 15.63 -2.65
CA THR A 241 25.27 15.49 -2.54
C THR A 241 24.85 15.77 -1.10
N ASP A 242 24.01 16.78 -0.92
CA ASP A 242 23.35 17.04 0.36
C ASP A 242 22.34 15.92 0.64
N ASP A 243 22.46 15.27 1.80
CA ASP A 243 21.42 14.35 2.27
C ASP A 243 20.27 15.19 2.84
N ILE A 244 19.13 15.20 2.15
CA ILE A 244 17.93 15.93 2.54
C ILE A 244 16.94 14.95 3.18
N TYR A 245 16.52 15.24 4.41
CA TYR A 245 15.52 14.48 5.16
C TYR A 245 14.28 15.37 5.41
N PRO A 246 13.16 15.15 4.70
CA PRO A 246 11.90 15.85 4.94
C PRO A 246 11.38 15.67 6.38
N TRP A 247 10.69 16.67 6.92
CA TRP A 247 10.21 16.64 8.30
C TRP A 247 9.26 15.47 8.57
N GLY A 248 8.34 15.20 7.65
CA GLY A 248 7.40 14.09 7.76
C GLY A 248 8.09 12.72 7.81
N ASP A 249 9.25 12.57 7.16
CA ASP A 249 10.02 11.32 7.17
C ASP A 249 10.82 11.14 8.47
N LEU A 250 11.21 12.24 9.11
CA LEU A 250 11.95 12.22 10.38
C LEU A 250 11.06 12.02 11.60
N PHE A 251 9.89 12.65 11.59
CA PHE A 251 8.98 12.71 12.73
C PHE A 251 7.62 12.14 12.36
N PHE A 252 7.63 10.91 11.88
CA PHE A 252 6.40 10.17 11.62
C PHE A 252 5.62 9.93 12.92
N ARG A 253 6.34 9.71 14.04
CA ARG A 253 5.75 9.48 15.37
C ARG A 253 6.05 10.61 16.33
N ASP A 254 5.16 10.78 17.30
CA ASP A 254 5.28 11.83 18.33
C ASP A 254 6.51 11.66 19.24
N TYR A 255 7.08 10.44 19.29
CA TYR A 255 8.27 10.13 20.08
C TYR A 255 9.55 9.99 19.27
N ASP A 256 9.52 10.19 17.95
CA ASP A 256 10.73 10.16 17.14
C ASP A 256 11.65 11.33 17.51
N ARG A 257 12.95 11.05 17.60
CA ARG A 257 13.97 12.03 18.01
C ARG A 257 15.15 11.95 17.05
N LEU A 258 15.51 13.09 16.49
CA LEU A 258 16.73 13.29 15.75
C LEU A 258 17.81 13.78 16.72
N GLU A 259 18.79 12.93 17.00
CA GLU A 259 19.88 13.28 17.91
C GLU A 259 21.12 13.68 17.10
N ILE A 260 21.68 14.84 17.41
CA ILE A 260 22.84 15.40 16.74
C ILE A 260 23.92 15.66 17.78
N GLU A 261 25.07 15.03 17.63
CA GLU A 261 26.28 15.31 18.40
C GLU A 261 27.23 16.14 17.54
N GLY A 262 27.76 17.23 18.09
CA GLY A 262 28.57 18.14 17.30
C GLY A 262 29.00 19.41 18.02
N HIS A 263 29.32 20.43 17.22
CA HIS A 263 29.79 21.72 17.70
C HIS A 263 29.35 22.85 16.76
N GLY A 264 29.58 24.09 17.19
CA GLY A 264 29.21 25.27 16.40
C GLY A 264 27.71 25.43 16.22
N LEU A 265 26.89 24.91 17.14
CA LEU A 265 25.43 25.05 17.12
C LEU A 265 25.04 26.53 17.15
N ARG A 266 24.18 26.94 16.23
CA ARG A 266 23.60 28.28 16.15
C ARG A 266 22.08 28.17 16.10
N ILE A 267 21.44 28.88 17.01
CA ILE A 267 19.99 29.06 17.08
C ILE A 267 19.71 30.53 16.82
N ASP A 268 18.95 30.86 15.79
CA ASP A 268 18.69 32.24 15.34
C ASP A 268 19.97 33.06 15.15
N GLY A 269 20.99 32.41 14.58
CA GLY A 269 22.33 32.97 14.37
C GLY A 269 23.20 33.11 15.63
N LYS A 270 22.64 32.94 16.84
CA LYS A 270 23.37 33.04 18.12
C LYS A 270 24.05 31.71 18.47
N PRO A 271 25.34 31.73 18.86
CA PRO A 271 26.04 30.51 19.23
C PRO A 271 25.53 29.96 20.56
N VAL A 272 25.20 28.67 20.59
CA VAL A 272 24.76 27.95 21.79
C VAL A 272 25.84 26.93 22.19
N LYS A 273 26.29 26.98 23.45
CA LYS A 273 27.24 26.01 23.99
C LYS A 273 26.51 24.71 24.36
N ALA A 274 26.30 23.86 23.37
CA ALA A 274 25.81 22.49 23.56
C ALA A 274 26.61 21.53 22.67
N LYS A 275 26.95 20.36 23.22
CA LYS A 275 27.58 19.27 22.45
C LYS A 275 26.57 18.34 21.79
N THR A 276 25.38 18.26 22.39
CA THR A 276 24.27 17.43 21.93
C THR A 276 23.05 18.31 21.72
N LEU A 277 22.31 17.97 20.68
CA LEU A 277 21.06 18.59 20.26
C LEU A 277 20.08 17.46 20.01
N VAL A 278 18.88 17.55 20.58
CA VAL A 278 17.80 16.61 20.31
C VAL A 278 16.66 17.38 19.70
N ILE A 279 16.26 17.01 18.49
CA ILE A 279 15.13 17.58 17.78
C ILE A 279 13.98 16.57 17.84
N SER A 280 12.81 17.03 18.25
CA SER A 280 11.53 16.33 18.19
C SER A 280 10.59 17.10 17.25
N ARG A 281 9.39 16.57 16.98
CA ARG A 281 8.46 17.14 15.99
C ARG A 281 8.17 18.63 16.19
N GLU A 282 8.02 19.06 17.44
CA GLU A 282 7.61 20.42 17.82
C GLU A 282 8.70 21.16 18.61
N THR A 283 9.72 20.46 19.11
CA THR A 283 10.67 21.03 20.07
C THR A 283 12.12 20.71 19.74
N VAL A 284 13.01 21.60 20.18
CA VAL A 284 14.45 21.44 20.09
C VAL A 284 15.04 21.57 21.49
N GLU A 285 15.75 20.55 21.95
CA GLU A 285 16.42 20.55 23.24
C GLU A 285 17.94 20.69 23.04
N ALA A 286 18.52 21.78 23.58
CA ALA A 286 19.94 22.08 23.48
C ALA A 286 20.47 22.70 24.77
N GLY A 287 21.52 22.11 25.34
CA GLY A 287 22.20 22.69 26.52
C GLY A 287 21.30 22.87 27.74
N GLY A 288 20.33 21.97 27.94
CA GLY A 288 19.36 22.02 29.05
C GLY A 288 18.22 23.03 28.88
N LYS A 289 18.08 23.63 27.69
CA LYS A 289 16.94 24.48 27.33
C LYS A 289 16.13 23.85 26.20
N THR A 290 14.82 24.04 26.25
CA THR A 290 13.88 23.61 25.22
C THR A 290 13.40 24.84 24.44
N TYR A 291 13.36 24.74 23.12
CA TYR A 291 12.91 25.76 22.19
C TYR A 291 11.76 25.19 21.35
N SER A 292 10.73 25.99 21.05
CA SER A 292 9.66 25.61 20.13
C SER A 292 10.11 25.79 18.68
N ILE A 293 9.84 24.83 17.81
CA ILE A 293 10.26 24.88 16.40
C ILE A 293 9.55 25.98 15.62
N GLU A 294 8.28 26.22 15.91
CA GLU A 294 7.49 27.26 15.25
C GLU A 294 8.03 28.68 15.52
N GLU A 295 8.75 28.85 16.63
CA GLU A 295 9.32 30.15 17.04
C GLU A 295 10.74 30.37 16.51
N LEU A 296 11.40 29.32 15.97
CA LEU A 296 12.77 29.39 15.46
C LEU A 296 12.80 29.96 14.05
N LYS A 297 13.73 30.89 13.80
CA LYS A 297 14.01 31.44 12.46
C LYS A 297 15.13 30.70 11.75
N SER A 298 16.07 30.14 12.51
CA SER A 298 17.14 29.32 11.92
C SER A 298 17.78 28.38 12.93
N LEU A 299 18.14 27.20 12.47
CA LEU A 299 18.87 26.21 13.25
C LEU A 299 19.96 25.58 12.37
N SER A 300 21.21 25.66 12.82
CA SER A 300 22.36 25.14 12.06
C SER A 300 23.52 24.74 12.97
N GLY A 301 24.43 23.92 12.45
CA GLY A 301 25.63 23.53 13.17
C GLY A 301 26.55 22.62 12.38
N LYS A 302 27.53 22.04 13.08
CA LYS A 302 28.39 20.99 12.55
C LYS A 302 28.20 19.72 13.36
N ALA A 303 27.94 18.60 12.71
CA ALA A 303 27.68 17.31 13.34
C ALA A 303 28.87 16.36 13.14
N THR A 304 29.28 15.68 14.21
CA THR A 304 30.20 14.55 14.17
C THR A 304 29.45 13.22 14.20
N LYS A 305 28.28 13.18 14.85
CA LYS A 305 27.35 12.05 14.77
C LYS A 305 25.92 12.54 14.64
N VAL A 306 25.12 11.81 13.86
CA VAL A 306 23.69 12.04 13.74
C VAL A 306 22.98 10.70 13.84
N ALA A 307 21.99 10.61 14.73
CA ALA A 307 21.09 9.47 14.82
C ALA A 307 19.75 9.88 14.22
N VAL A 308 19.52 9.46 12.98
CA VAL A 308 18.30 9.74 12.22
C VAL A 308 17.30 8.62 12.46
N PRO A 309 16.09 8.89 12.99
CA PRO A 309 15.04 7.90 13.06
C PRO A 309 14.67 7.46 11.64
N ARG A 310 14.46 6.16 11.44
CA ARG A 310 14.04 5.59 10.15
C ARG A 310 12.78 4.79 10.32
N GLU A 311 11.82 5.04 9.45
CA GLU A 311 10.75 4.08 9.22
C GLU A 311 11.17 2.98 8.25
N ALA A 312 10.85 1.75 8.63
CA ALA A 312 11.17 0.56 7.86
C ALA A 312 10.04 0.18 6.89
N MET A 313 8.78 0.56 7.19
CA MET A 313 7.59 0.19 6.43
C MET A 313 6.39 1.05 6.85
N GLY A 314 5.42 1.25 5.95
CA GLY A 314 4.18 1.99 6.24
C GLY A 314 3.27 1.24 7.21
N ASP A 315 2.67 1.95 8.16
CA ASP A 315 1.80 1.38 9.19
C ASP A 315 0.45 0.83 8.65
N GLY A 316 0.15 1.07 7.37
CA GLY A 316 -1.07 0.62 6.69
C GLY A 316 -1.04 -0.80 6.12
N ASP A 317 0.15 -1.34 5.84
CA ASP A 317 0.32 -2.66 5.23
C ASP A 317 -0.11 -3.83 6.14
N PRO A 318 0.16 -3.82 7.47
CA PRO A 318 -0.26 -4.93 8.34
C PRO A 318 -1.79 -5.13 8.38
N PRO A 319 -2.63 -4.09 8.55
CA PRO A 319 -4.08 -4.24 8.43
C PRO A 319 -4.53 -4.75 7.05
N LEU A 320 -3.90 -4.32 5.95
CA LEU A 320 -4.23 -4.83 4.60
C LEU A 320 -3.95 -6.33 4.50
N LEU A 321 -2.80 -6.79 5.00
CA LEU A 321 -2.46 -8.21 4.99
C LEU A 321 -3.37 -9.03 5.92
N GLY A 322 -3.85 -8.45 7.03
CA GLY A 322 -4.90 -9.04 7.86
C GLY A 322 -6.24 -9.17 7.14
N LEU A 323 -6.65 -8.16 6.38
CA LEU A 323 -7.84 -8.22 5.51
C LEU A 323 -7.69 -9.35 4.51
N ILE A 324 -6.55 -9.47 3.82
CA ILE A 324 -6.29 -10.57 2.88
C ILE A 324 -6.42 -11.91 3.62
N GLY A 325 -5.77 -12.06 4.77
CA GLY A 325 -5.83 -13.28 5.58
C GLY A 325 -7.23 -13.65 6.07
N ALA A 326 -8.10 -12.68 6.31
CA ALA A 326 -9.49 -12.94 6.69
C ALA A 326 -10.27 -13.71 5.60
N PHE A 327 -9.94 -13.49 4.32
CA PHE A 327 -10.60 -14.16 3.20
C PHE A 327 -9.91 -15.45 2.79
N ILE A 328 -8.57 -15.45 2.70
CA ILE A 328 -7.81 -16.54 2.05
C ILE A 328 -6.94 -17.36 3.03
N GLY A 329 -7.02 -17.07 4.34
CA GLY A 329 -6.32 -17.80 5.38
C GLY A 329 -4.83 -17.50 5.45
N TRP A 330 -4.13 -18.17 6.38
CA TRP A 330 -2.72 -17.90 6.66
C TRP A 330 -1.77 -18.36 5.54
N GLN A 331 -2.10 -19.43 4.80
CA GLN A 331 -1.31 -19.85 3.63
C GLN A 331 -1.36 -18.78 2.54
N GLY A 332 -2.56 -18.25 2.30
CA GLY A 332 -2.77 -17.14 1.38
C GLY A 332 -1.99 -15.89 1.80
N VAL A 333 -1.92 -15.58 3.10
CA VAL A 333 -1.07 -14.50 3.63
C VAL A 333 0.41 -14.71 3.28
N ALA A 334 0.96 -15.89 3.58
CA ALA A 334 2.36 -16.19 3.34
C ALA A 334 2.69 -16.10 1.84
N PHE A 335 1.84 -16.68 0.99
CA PHE A 335 1.98 -16.57 -0.45
C PHE A 335 1.88 -15.13 -0.93
N SER A 336 0.91 -14.36 -0.43
CA SER A 336 0.68 -12.97 -0.86
C SER A 336 1.86 -12.08 -0.52
N LEU A 337 2.47 -12.26 0.66
CA LEU A 337 3.66 -11.52 1.06
C LEU A 337 4.85 -11.81 0.15
N PHE A 338 5.10 -13.10 -0.14
CA PHE A 338 6.19 -13.51 -1.04
C PHE A 338 5.95 -13.04 -2.48
N GLY A 339 4.72 -13.23 -2.99
CA GLY A 339 4.30 -12.77 -4.30
C GLY A 339 4.42 -11.26 -4.44
N ALA A 340 4.03 -10.49 -3.42
CA ALA A 340 4.18 -9.04 -3.40
C ALA A 340 5.63 -8.60 -3.57
N CYS A 341 6.58 -9.24 -2.87
CA CYS A 341 8.00 -8.96 -3.05
C CYS A 341 8.46 -9.20 -4.50
N ILE A 342 8.03 -10.31 -5.11
CA ILE A 342 8.34 -10.60 -6.52
C ILE A 342 7.74 -9.54 -7.45
N PHE A 343 6.45 -9.21 -7.29
CA PHE A 343 5.78 -8.23 -8.13
C PHE A 343 6.39 -6.82 -7.98
N ALA A 344 6.77 -6.43 -6.76
CA ALA A 344 7.45 -5.18 -6.49
C ALA A 344 8.80 -5.12 -7.21
N ILE A 345 9.61 -6.18 -7.15
CA ILE A 345 10.90 -6.26 -7.85
C ILE A 345 10.70 -6.20 -9.38
N LEU A 346 9.77 -7.00 -9.91
CA LEU A 346 9.46 -7.02 -11.34
C LEU A 346 9.00 -5.66 -11.87
N TRP A 347 8.34 -4.86 -11.04
CA TRP A 347 7.94 -3.50 -11.39
C TRP A 347 9.09 -2.49 -11.22
N ALA A 348 9.84 -2.57 -10.12
CA ALA A 348 10.88 -1.61 -9.78
C ALA A 348 12.07 -1.64 -10.74
N LEU A 349 12.45 -2.83 -11.24
CA LEU A 349 13.57 -3.02 -12.17
C LEU A 349 13.40 -2.23 -13.49
N PRO A 350 12.33 -2.40 -14.29
CA PRO A 350 12.13 -1.64 -15.52
C PRO A 350 11.82 -0.16 -15.25
N ALA A 351 11.19 0.16 -14.13
CA ALA A 351 10.91 1.54 -13.73
C ALA A 351 12.17 2.31 -13.27
N ARG A 352 13.33 1.64 -13.16
CA ARG A 352 14.61 2.21 -12.68
C ARG A 352 14.42 2.98 -11.36
N VAL A 353 13.62 2.42 -10.46
CA VAL A 353 13.41 3.02 -9.15
C VAL A 353 14.73 2.98 -8.39
N GLY A 354 15.26 4.16 -8.08
CA GLY A 354 16.51 4.30 -7.33
C GLY A 354 16.42 3.63 -5.95
N PHE A 355 17.53 3.07 -5.49
CA PHE A 355 17.61 2.43 -4.18
C PHE A 355 17.26 3.42 -3.07
N GLY A 356 16.33 3.06 -2.18
CA GLY A 356 15.90 3.92 -1.07
C GLY A 356 14.73 4.86 -1.36
N ARG A 357 14.13 4.82 -2.56
CA ARG A 357 12.84 5.49 -2.81
C ARG A 357 11.68 4.71 -2.18
N GLN A 358 10.74 5.43 -1.58
CA GLN A 358 9.51 4.85 -1.04
C GLN A 358 8.67 4.28 -2.19
N LEU A 359 8.15 3.07 -2.00
CA LEU A 359 7.27 2.37 -2.94
C LEU A 359 5.96 2.04 -2.24
N PRO A 360 4.79 2.34 -2.84
CA PRO A 360 3.52 1.90 -2.29
C PRO A 360 3.46 0.37 -2.36
N PHE A 361 3.51 -0.30 -1.21
CA PHE A 361 3.57 -1.75 -1.14
C PHE A 361 2.17 -2.40 -1.23
N GLY A 362 1.12 -1.64 -0.91
CA GLY A 362 -0.28 -2.08 -0.93
C GLY A 362 -0.73 -2.68 -2.28
N PRO A 363 -0.44 -2.06 -3.44
CA PRO A 363 -0.74 -2.64 -4.76
C PRO A 363 -0.15 -4.04 -4.96
N PHE A 364 1.07 -4.27 -4.48
CA PHE A 364 1.74 -5.56 -4.66
C PHE A 364 1.17 -6.62 -3.70
N LEU A 365 0.82 -6.23 -2.47
CA LEU A 365 0.07 -7.10 -1.55
C LEU A 365 -1.29 -7.49 -2.12
N ALA A 366 -2.04 -6.53 -2.66
CA ALA A 366 -3.32 -6.78 -3.31
C ALA A 366 -3.17 -7.74 -4.51
N LEU A 367 -2.12 -7.56 -5.31
CA LEU A 367 -1.82 -8.45 -6.43
C LEU A 367 -1.44 -9.87 -5.95
N GLY A 368 -0.69 -9.99 -4.85
CA GLY A 368 -0.39 -11.26 -4.19
C GLY A 368 -1.66 -12.01 -3.75
N GLY A 369 -2.60 -11.30 -3.11
CA GLY A 369 -3.89 -11.85 -2.69
C GLY A 369 -4.75 -12.32 -3.88
N ALA A 370 -4.81 -11.51 -4.93
CA ALA A 370 -5.50 -11.91 -6.17
C ALA A 370 -4.83 -13.12 -6.83
N ALA A 371 -3.50 -13.14 -6.92
CA ALA A 371 -2.76 -14.25 -7.51
C ALA A 371 -3.00 -15.57 -6.76
N TRP A 372 -3.13 -15.54 -5.43
CA TRP A 372 -3.51 -16.73 -4.65
C TRP A 372 -4.85 -17.31 -5.12
N ILE A 373 -5.87 -16.47 -5.23
CA ILE A 373 -7.24 -16.87 -5.60
C ILE A 373 -7.29 -17.48 -7.00
N PHE A 374 -6.56 -16.88 -7.95
CA PHE A 374 -6.59 -17.28 -9.36
C PHE A 374 -5.56 -18.35 -9.74
N GLY A 375 -5.10 -19.15 -8.77
CA GLY A 375 -4.31 -20.36 -9.04
C GLY A 375 -2.99 -20.44 -8.26
N GLY A 376 -2.59 -19.40 -7.52
CA GLY A 376 -1.38 -19.42 -6.70
C GLY A 376 -1.37 -20.55 -5.65
N TRP A 377 -2.54 -20.98 -5.17
CA TRP A 377 -2.68 -22.13 -4.27
C TRP A 377 -2.18 -23.44 -4.90
N SER A 378 -2.33 -23.64 -6.21
CA SER A 378 -1.86 -24.85 -6.88
C SER A 378 -0.34 -24.90 -6.99
N LEU A 379 0.29 -23.73 -7.20
CA LEU A 379 1.74 -23.59 -7.14
C LEU A 379 2.27 -23.86 -5.73
N TRP A 380 1.53 -23.41 -4.71
CA TRP A 380 1.86 -23.68 -3.31
C TRP A 380 1.83 -25.18 -3.00
N GLU A 381 0.77 -25.88 -3.39
CA GLU A 381 0.68 -27.33 -3.24
C GLU A 381 1.79 -28.08 -3.97
N TRP A 382 2.07 -27.69 -5.21
CA TRP A 382 3.16 -28.28 -6.00
C TRP A 382 4.52 -28.09 -5.32
N TYR A 383 4.81 -26.89 -4.81
CA TYR A 383 6.07 -26.58 -4.13
C TYR A 383 6.24 -27.39 -2.85
N PHE A 384 5.25 -27.39 -1.95
CA PHE A 384 5.36 -28.13 -0.69
C PHE A 384 5.22 -29.65 -0.88
N GLY A 385 4.42 -30.10 -1.85
CA GLY A 385 4.33 -31.52 -2.21
C GLY A 385 5.64 -32.07 -2.76
N SER A 386 6.33 -31.32 -3.64
CA SER A 386 7.63 -31.73 -4.18
C SER A 386 8.74 -31.74 -3.11
N LEU A 387 8.70 -30.84 -2.13
CA LEU A 387 9.62 -30.86 -0.98
C LEU A 387 9.47 -32.11 -0.11
N ILE A 388 8.24 -32.60 0.09
CA ILE A 388 7.97 -33.81 0.87
C ILE A 388 8.47 -35.06 0.13
N HIS A 389 8.38 -35.09 -1.20
CA HIS A 389 8.92 -36.18 -2.03
C HIS A 389 10.45 -36.18 -2.18
N LEU A 390 11.14 -35.15 -1.70
CA LEU A 390 12.62 -35.11 -1.59
C LEU A 390 13.15 -35.68 -0.26
N GLY A 391 12.29 -36.29 0.57
CA GLY A 391 12.73 -37.22 1.64
C GLY A 391 13.59 -38.35 1.07
N PRO A 392 14.57 -38.88 1.82
CA PRO A 392 15.74 -39.55 1.26
C PRO A 392 15.31 -40.65 0.29
N VAL A 393 15.77 -40.52 -0.96
CA VAL A 393 15.81 -41.62 -1.91
C VAL A 393 16.57 -42.75 -1.23
N GLY A 394 15.82 -43.70 -0.70
CA GLY A 394 16.33 -44.91 -0.10
C GLY A 394 17.17 -45.66 -1.12
N ARG A 395 18.32 -46.12 -0.63
CA ARG A 395 19.27 -47.03 -1.28
C ARG A 395 18.60 -48.25 -1.92
#